data_AF-A0A1F5ENL9-F1
#
_entry.id   AF-A0A1F5ENL9-F1
#
_cell.length_a   1.000
_cell.length_b   1.000
_cell.length_c   1.000
_cell.angle_alpha   90.00
_cell.angle_beta   90.00
_cell.angle_gamma   90.00
#
_symmetry.space_group_name_H-M   'P 1'
#
loop_
_entity.id
_entity.type
_entity.pdbx_description
1 polymer ?
#
loop_
_entity_poly.entity_id
_entity_poly.type
_entity_poly.pdbx_seq_one_letter_code
_entity_poly.pdbx_strand_id
1 'polypeptide(L)'
;MFSSFFNTFFYNPIYNGLIFLVSYFSWADLGIAVVLITLIIKLLLYPLTKSSIKTQIKIKEIDPLLNEIKEKYKDDKETQARKILDLYKNNQINPFSSFFLILIQLPVLFALYFVFIKGGLPNVNFDILYPFINAPKHIDNVFFLGLVDITAKSLPLALMASVSQFFQIRLVMPKKEEKPVDQRTFKDDLAKNMQLQMKYVMPVLIFFIAYGLISAVALYWTTSNLFMIAQELYIRKTVKKPKNG
;
A
#
# COMPACT_ATOMS: atom_id res chain seq x y z
N MET A 1 -12.48 -5.10 -22.63
CA MET A 1 -12.98 -4.18 -21.58
C MET A 1 -11.98 -3.94 -20.46
N PHE A 2 -11.52 -4.99 -19.74
CA PHE A 2 -10.56 -4.84 -18.63
C PHE A 2 -9.20 -4.20 -19.03
N SER A 3 -8.62 -4.62 -20.16
CA SER A 3 -7.37 -4.04 -20.68
C SER A 3 -7.48 -2.53 -20.96
N SER A 4 -8.59 -2.08 -21.57
CA SER A 4 -8.82 -0.66 -21.86
C SER A 4 -9.00 0.17 -20.57
N PHE A 5 -9.73 -0.36 -19.58
CA PHE A 5 -9.86 0.30 -18.28
C PHE A 5 -8.51 0.45 -17.57
N PHE A 6 -7.75 -0.65 -17.47
CA PHE A 6 -6.42 -0.63 -16.86
C PHE A 6 -5.47 0.36 -17.56
N ASN A 7 -5.48 0.38 -18.90
CA ASN A 7 -4.66 1.30 -19.67
C ASN A 7 -5.05 2.75 -19.45
N THR A 8 -6.35 3.06 -19.46
CA THR A 8 -6.84 4.43 -19.33
C THR A 8 -6.61 5.02 -17.95
N PHE A 9 -6.84 4.24 -16.88
CA PHE A 9 -6.85 4.77 -15.51
C PHE A 9 -5.55 4.54 -14.74
N PHE A 10 -4.71 3.58 -15.15
CA PHE A 10 -3.49 3.26 -14.42
C PHE A 10 -2.24 3.36 -15.29
N TYR A 11 -2.15 2.57 -16.37
CA TYR A 11 -0.92 2.49 -17.15
C TYR A 11 -0.60 3.79 -17.91
N ASN A 12 -1.52 4.34 -18.71
CA ASN A 12 -1.26 5.58 -19.47
C ASN A 12 -0.99 6.77 -18.54
N PRO A 13 -1.76 7.03 -17.46
CA PRO A 13 -1.47 8.13 -16.54
C PRO A 13 -0.11 8.00 -15.85
N ILE A 14 0.27 6.79 -15.42
CA ILE A 14 1.56 6.56 -14.75
C ILE A 14 2.71 6.72 -15.76
N TYR A 15 2.57 6.17 -16.97
CA TYR A 15 3.55 6.34 -18.06
C TYR A 15 3.78 7.82 -18.35
N ASN A 16 2.70 8.53 -18.67
CA ASN A 16 2.73 9.95 -19.01
C ASN A 16 3.23 10.81 -17.85
N GLY A 17 2.82 10.50 -16.62
CA GLY A 17 3.29 11.19 -15.43
C GLY A 17 4.81 11.05 -15.25
N LEU A 18 5.36 9.85 -15.43
CA LEU A 18 6.81 9.63 -15.35
C LEU A 18 7.56 10.42 -16.43
N ILE A 19 7.13 10.33 -17.69
CA ILE A 19 7.77 11.06 -18.79
C ILE A 19 7.67 12.57 -18.58
N PHE A 20 6.51 13.06 -18.15
CA PHE A 20 6.30 14.47 -17.84
C PHE A 20 7.25 14.95 -16.74
N LEU A 21 7.39 14.19 -15.65
CA LEU A 21 8.25 14.56 -14.52
C LEU A 21 9.72 14.66 -14.94
N VAL A 22 10.23 13.68 -15.70
CA VAL A 22 11.62 13.70 -16.20
C VAL A 22 11.84 14.81 -17.24
N SER A 23 10.85 15.09 -18.08
CA SER A 23 10.97 16.11 -19.13
C SER A 23 10.84 17.54 -18.56
N TYR A 24 10.03 17.72 -17.52
CA TYR A 24 9.79 19.01 -16.90
C TYR A 24 10.88 19.38 -15.88
N PHE A 25 11.34 18.42 -15.08
CA PHE A 25 12.39 18.64 -14.08
C PHE A 25 13.72 18.12 -14.61
N SER A 26 14.57 19.02 -15.12
CA SER A 26 15.89 18.69 -15.66
C SER A 26 16.84 18.01 -14.68
N TRP A 27 16.61 18.19 -13.37
CA TRP A 27 17.38 17.55 -12.29
C TRP A 27 16.81 16.19 -11.86
N ALA A 28 15.59 15.86 -12.27
CA ALA A 28 14.93 14.63 -11.84
C ALA A 28 15.39 13.47 -12.74
N ASP A 29 16.13 12.53 -12.15
CA ASP A 29 16.33 11.23 -12.75
C ASP A 29 15.02 10.41 -12.76
N LEU A 30 15.01 9.31 -13.53
CA LEU A 30 13.82 8.48 -13.65
C LEU A 30 13.42 7.84 -12.30
N GLY A 31 14.35 7.62 -11.37
CA GLY A 31 14.07 7.17 -10.01
C GLY A 31 13.38 8.23 -9.16
N ILE A 32 13.82 9.48 -9.22
CA ILE A 32 13.15 10.63 -8.59
C ILE A 32 11.75 10.77 -9.18
N ALA A 33 11.57 10.61 -10.48
CA ALA A 33 10.24 10.61 -11.10
C ALA A 33 9.35 9.49 -10.53
N VAL A 34 9.88 8.28 -10.30
CA VAL A 34 9.16 7.20 -9.60
C VAL A 34 8.76 7.60 -8.18
N VAL A 35 9.65 8.24 -7.42
CA VAL A 35 9.32 8.75 -6.07
C VAL A 35 8.19 9.78 -6.14
N LEU A 36 8.31 10.78 -7.02
CA LEU A 36 7.33 11.87 -7.15
C LEU A 36 5.97 11.36 -7.59
N ILE A 37 5.89 10.49 -8.61
CA ILE A 37 4.60 9.92 -9.05
C ILE A 37 3.96 9.08 -7.94
N THR A 38 4.77 8.35 -7.16
CA THR A 38 4.27 7.59 -6.00
C THR A 38 3.64 8.53 -4.96
N LEU A 39 4.31 9.64 -4.64
CA LEU A 39 3.78 10.63 -3.70
C LEU A 39 2.50 11.27 -4.22
N ILE A 40 2.43 11.63 -5.51
CA ILE A 40 1.23 12.19 -6.14
C ILE A 40 0.07 11.21 -6.02
N ILE A 41 0.27 9.94 -6.39
CA ILE A 41 -0.78 8.90 -6.28
C ILE A 41 -1.23 8.76 -4.82
N LYS A 42 -0.31 8.73 -3.87
CA LYS A 42 -0.66 8.61 -2.45
C LYS A 42 -1.40 9.84 -1.90
N LEU A 43 -1.13 11.04 -2.43
CA LEU A 43 -1.89 12.25 -2.13
C LEU A 43 -3.31 12.19 -2.71
N LEU A 44 -3.46 11.73 -3.95
CA LEU A 44 -4.78 11.50 -4.56
C LEU A 44 -5.61 10.46 -3.80
N LEU A 45 -4.95 9.42 -3.27
CA LEU A 45 -5.59 8.39 -2.45
C LEU A 45 -5.76 8.79 -0.97
N TYR A 46 -5.28 9.97 -0.54
CA TYR A 46 -5.38 10.42 0.85
C TYR A 46 -6.78 10.33 1.47
N PRO A 47 -7.88 10.79 0.83
CA PRO A 47 -9.22 10.70 1.43
C PRO A 47 -9.62 9.25 1.71
N LEU A 48 -9.31 8.33 0.79
CA LEU A 48 -9.57 6.90 0.96
C LEU A 48 -8.73 6.32 2.10
N THR A 49 -7.43 6.61 2.13
CA THR A 49 -6.52 6.18 3.20
C THR A 49 -6.97 6.69 4.57
N LYS A 50 -7.39 7.96 4.65
CA LYS A 50 -7.92 8.56 5.87
C LYS A 50 -9.19 7.86 6.36
N SER A 51 -10.10 7.52 5.45
CA SER A 51 -11.30 6.74 5.79
C SER A 51 -10.93 5.35 6.33
N SER A 52 -10.03 4.65 5.63
CA SER A 52 -9.52 3.32 6.03
C SER A 52 -8.90 3.34 7.43
N ILE A 53 -8.03 4.32 7.73
CA ILE A 53 -7.37 4.43 9.04
C ILE A 53 -8.40 4.72 10.15
N LYS A 54 -9.36 5.60 9.91
CA LYS A 54 -10.46 5.85 10.86
C LYS A 54 -11.28 4.60 11.13
N THR A 55 -11.63 3.84 10.10
CA THR A 55 -12.32 2.55 10.23
C THR A 55 -11.52 1.58 11.09
N GLN A 56 -10.20 1.47 10.88
CA GLN A 56 -9.33 0.60 11.66
C GLN A 56 -9.27 1.00 13.14
N ILE A 57 -9.26 2.30 13.45
CA ILE A 57 -9.31 2.81 14.82
C ILE A 57 -10.63 2.41 15.49
N LYS A 58 -11.78 2.65 14.83
CA LYS A 58 -13.11 2.29 15.37
C LYS A 58 -13.27 0.79 15.56
N ILE A 59 -12.78 -0.03 14.62
CA ILE A 59 -12.80 -1.51 14.76
C ILE A 59 -12.02 -1.93 16.01
N LYS A 60 -10.88 -1.29 16.29
CA LYS A 60 -10.11 -1.56 17.49
C LYS A 60 -10.88 -1.20 18.77
N GLU A 61 -11.65 -0.12 18.77
CA GLU A 61 -12.47 0.29 19.92
C GLU A 61 -13.57 -0.73 20.23
N ILE A 62 -14.17 -1.34 19.21
CA ILE A 62 -15.23 -2.36 19.38
C ILE A 62 -14.69 -3.80 19.43
N ASP A 63 -13.38 -4.01 19.42
CA ASP A 63 -12.78 -5.36 19.46
C ASP A 63 -13.28 -6.23 20.63
N PRO A 64 -13.48 -5.70 21.86
CA PRO A 64 -14.06 -6.48 22.95
C PRO A 64 -15.47 -7.00 22.65
N LEU A 65 -16.32 -6.16 22.06
CA LEU A 65 -17.69 -6.53 21.67
C LEU A 65 -17.69 -7.54 20.51
N LEU A 66 -16.77 -7.38 19.55
CA LEU A 66 -16.57 -8.36 18.49
C LEU A 66 -16.19 -9.73 19.07
N ASN A 67 -15.32 -9.76 20.07
CA ASN A 67 -14.91 -10.99 20.72
C ASN A 67 -16.06 -11.61 21.53
N GLU A 68 -16.88 -10.81 22.22
CA GLU A 68 -18.08 -11.29 22.90
C GLU A 68 -19.08 -11.95 21.94
N ILE A 69 -19.36 -11.33 20.79
CA ILE A 69 -20.23 -11.94 19.76
C ILE A 69 -19.63 -13.25 19.24
N LYS A 70 -18.31 -13.29 19.01
CA LYS A 70 -17.63 -14.49 18.52
C LYS A 70 -17.72 -15.67 19.49
N GLU A 71 -17.63 -15.40 20.79
CA GLU A 71 -17.77 -16.42 21.84
C GLU A 71 -19.23 -16.85 22.02
N LYS A 72 -20.15 -15.88 22.12
CA LYS A 72 -21.59 -16.14 22.35
C LYS A 72 -22.23 -16.97 21.24
N TYR A 73 -21.83 -16.73 19.98
CA TYR A 73 -22.36 -17.42 18.80
C TYR A 73 -21.30 -18.32 18.14
N LYS A 74 -20.41 -18.92 18.93
CA LYS A 74 -19.28 -19.72 18.40
C LYS A 74 -19.72 -20.89 17.50
N ASP A 75 -20.89 -21.47 17.81
CA ASP A 75 -21.47 -22.66 17.17
C ASP A 75 -22.49 -22.30 16.07
N ASP A 76 -22.97 -21.05 16.03
CA ASP A 76 -23.89 -20.54 15.01
C ASP A 76 -23.20 -19.46 14.16
N LYS A 77 -22.55 -19.92 13.09
CA LYS A 77 -21.79 -19.05 12.18
C LYS A 77 -22.65 -18.04 11.45
N GLU A 78 -23.89 -18.39 11.14
CA GLU A 78 -24.79 -17.50 10.42
C GLU A 78 -25.21 -16.33 11.31
N THR A 79 -25.69 -16.63 12.52
CA THR A 79 -26.07 -15.59 13.49
C THR A 79 -24.86 -14.76 13.92
N GLN A 80 -23.70 -15.40 14.09
CA GLN A 80 -22.43 -14.69 14.35
C GLN A 80 -22.13 -13.65 13.27
N ALA A 81 -22.19 -14.04 11.99
CA ALA A 81 -21.91 -13.14 10.89
C ALA A 81 -22.91 -11.97 10.84
N ARG A 82 -24.21 -12.24 11.00
CA ARG A 82 -25.26 -11.21 11.05
C ARG A 82 -25.02 -10.22 12.20
N LYS A 83 -24.76 -10.71 13.41
CA LYS A 83 -24.51 -9.85 14.59
C LYS A 83 -23.24 -8.99 14.46
N ILE A 84 -22.18 -9.51 13.85
CA ILE A 84 -20.98 -8.72 13.54
C ILE A 84 -21.32 -7.59 12.55
N LEU A 85 -22.09 -7.88 11.51
CA LEU A 85 -22.52 -6.87 10.55
C LEU A 85 -23.42 -5.81 11.20
N ASP A 86 -24.35 -6.21 12.06
CA ASP A 86 -25.20 -5.30 12.83
C ASP A 86 -24.37 -4.42 13.76
N LEU A 87 -23.36 -4.99 14.43
CA LEU A 87 -22.45 -4.22 15.27
C LEU A 87 -21.70 -3.16 14.45
N TYR A 88 -21.23 -3.50 13.25
CA TYR A 88 -20.60 -2.52 12.37
C TYR A 88 -21.56 -1.42 11.92
N LYS A 89 -22.80 -1.77 11.54
CA LYS A 89 -23.83 -0.80 11.16
C LYS A 89 -24.19 0.14 12.31
N ASN A 90 -24.43 -0.41 13.50
CA ASN A 90 -24.81 0.35 14.69
C ASN A 90 -23.72 1.33 15.13
N ASN A 91 -22.44 0.97 14.91
CA ASN A 91 -21.29 1.85 15.19
C ASN A 91 -20.87 2.73 13.99
N GLN A 92 -21.63 2.72 12.89
CA GLN A 92 -21.35 3.47 11.67
C GLN A 92 -19.92 3.22 11.15
N ILE A 93 -19.54 1.94 11.12
CA ILE A 93 -18.24 1.45 10.65
C ILE A 93 -18.43 0.85 9.26
N ASN A 94 -17.66 1.34 8.29
CA ASN A 94 -17.61 0.75 6.95
C ASN A 94 -16.36 -0.15 6.82
N PRO A 95 -16.49 -1.48 6.97
CA PRO A 95 -15.35 -2.40 6.92
C PRO A 95 -14.70 -2.46 5.52
N PHE A 96 -15.43 -2.12 4.46
CA PHE A 96 -14.91 -2.17 3.09
C PHE A 96 -13.91 -1.03 2.79
N SER A 97 -13.89 0.05 3.58
CA SER A 97 -12.93 1.15 3.38
C SER A 97 -11.48 0.68 3.43
N SER A 98 -11.16 -0.26 4.31
CA SER A 98 -9.81 -0.84 4.42
C SER A 98 -9.49 -1.77 3.25
N PHE A 99 -10.47 -2.52 2.76
CA PHE A 99 -10.31 -3.42 1.63
C PHE A 99 -10.10 -2.67 0.31
N PHE A 100 -10.89 -1.62 0.05
CA PHE A 100 -10.76 -0.81 -1.17
C PHE A 100 -9.37 -0.18 -1.32
N LEU A 101 -8.74 0.23 -0.22
CA LEU A 101 -7.38 0.77 -0.25
C LEU A 101 -6.36 -0.27 -0.75
N ILE A 102 -6.50 -1.54 -0.35
CA ILE A 102 -5.62 -2.61 -0.83
C ILE A 102 -5.91 -2.91 -2.30
N LEU A 103 -7.20 -2.94 -2.67
CA LEU A 103 -7.61 -3.28 -4.03
C LEU A 103 -7.09 -2.27 -5.06
N ILE A 104 -7.10 -0.97 -4.75
CA ILE A 104 -6.57 0.07 -5.66
C ILE A 104 -5.04 0.07 -5.75
N GLN A 105 -4.35 -0.42 -4.72
CA GLN A 105 -2.89 -0.47 -4.68
C GLN A 105 -2.31 -1.47 -5.69
N LEU A 106 -3.02 -2.58 -5.95
CA LEU A 106 -2.56 -3.65 -6.85
C LEU A 106 -2.48 -3.18 -8.33
N PRO A 107 -3.52 -2.58 -8.94
CA PRO A 107 -3.41 -2.04 -10.30
C PRO A 107 -2.32 -0.99 -10.47
N VAL A 108 -2.10 -0.13 -9.46
CA VAL A 108 -1.02 0.88 -9.50
C VAL A 108 0.36 0.20 -9.57
N LEU A 109 0.58 -0.82 -8.73
CA LEU A 109 1.82 -1.59 -8.75
C LEU A 109 2.05 -2.26 -10.12
N PHE A 110 1.03 -2.91 -10.67
CA PHE A 110 1.13 -3.55 -11.98
C PHE A 110 1.34 -2.54 -13.10
N ALA A 111 0.70 -1.38 -13.03
CA ALA A 111 0.89 -0.33 -14.02
C ALA A 111 2.33 0.18 -14.01
N LEU A 112 2.88 0.47 -12.83
CA LEU A 112 4.29 0.87 -12.73
C LEU A 112 5.22 -0.24 -13.27
N TYR A 113 5.01 -1.50 -12.90
CA TYR A 113 5.79 -2.62 -13.43
C TYR A 113 5.71 -2.70 -14.96
N PHE A 114 4.51 -2.63 -15.55
CA PHE A 114 4.35 -2.70 -17.00
C PHE A 114 4.89 -1.48 -17.72
N VAL A 115 4.90 -0.29 -17.13
CA VAL A 115 5.52 0.90 -17.74
C VAL A 115 7.00 0.66 -18.05
N PHE A 116 7.73 0.01 -17.15
CA PHE A 116 9.15 -0.30 -17.37
C PHE A 116 9.37 -1.53 -18.24
N ILE A 117 8.52 -2.55 -18.16
CA ILE A 117 8.72 -3.81 -18.91
C ILE A 117 8.16 -3.74 -20.34
N LYS A 118 7.06 -3.00 -20.55
CA LYS A 118 6.33 -2.92 -21.83
C LYS A 118 6.32 -1.52 -22.44
N GLY A 119 6.58 -0.48 -21.65
CA GLY A 119 6.49 0.91 -22.11
C GLY A 119 7.68 1.41 -22.94
N GLY A 120 8.66 0.57 -23.22
CA GLY A 120 9.81 0.89 -24.07
C GLY A 120 10.94 1.65 -23.37
N LEU A 121 10.77 2.03 -22.10
CA LEU A 121 11.77 2.75 -21.32
C LEU A 121 13.13 2.03 -21.33
N PRO A 122 14.26 2.75 -21.46
CA PRO A 122 14.39 4.22 -21.48
C PRO A 122 14.05 4.92 -22.80
N ASN A 123 13.69 4.18 -23.86
CA ASN A 123 13.20 4.79 -25.10
C ASN A 123 11.73 5.20 -24.94
N VAL A 124 11.42 6.46 -25.19
CA VAL A 124 10.06 6.97 -25.00
C VAL A 124 9.18 6.52 -26.15
N ASN A 125 8.05 5.91 -25.81
CA ASN A 125 7.00 5.52 -26.73
C ASN A 125 6.02 6.69 -26.91
N PHE A 126 6.17 7.38 -28.05
CA PHE A 126 5.37 8.55 -28.39
C PHE A 126 3.89 8.24 -28.68
N ASP A 127 3.53 6.99 -28.98
CA ASP A 127 2.15 6.59 -29.29
C ASP A 127 1.22 6.65 -28.06
N ILE A 128 1.81 6.59 -26.87
CA ILE A 128 1.09 6.59 -25.58
C ILE A 128 1.08 7.99 -24.95
N LEU A 129 1.88 8.93 -25.49
CA LEU A 129 2.05 10.25 -24.89
C LEU A 129 0.80 11.10 -25.04
N TYR A 130 0.48 11.84 -23.98
CA TYR A 130 -0.51 12.89 -24.06
C TYR A 130 0.02 14.05 -24.91
N PRO A 131 -0.85 14.72 -25.69
CA PRO A 131 -0.41 15.73 -26.68
C PRO A 131 0.39 16.90 -26.10
N PHE A 132 0.25 17.18 -24.80
CA PHE A 132 0.91 18.29 -24.12
C PHE A 132 2.30 17.93 -23.55
N ILE A 133 2.76 16.68 -23.71
CA ILE A 133 4.04 16.22 -23.16
C ILE A 133 5.11 16.32 -24.23
N ASN A 134 6.03 17.28 -24.05
CA ASN A 134 7.24 17.39 -24.83
C ASN A 134 8.34 16.54 -24.20
N ALA A 135 8.64 15.39 -24.79
CA ALA A 135 9.60 14.43 -24.24
C ALA A 135 10.81 14.21 -25.15
N PRO A 136 12.00 13.95 -24.59
CA PRO A 136 13.13 13.45 -25.37
C PRO A 136 12.83 12.04 -25.91
N LYS A 137 13.51 11.63 -26.98
CA LYS A 137 13.36 10.26 -27.54
C LYS A 137 13.90 9.18 -26.61
N HIS A 138 14.91 9.52 -25.82
CA HIS A 138 15.59 8.62 -24.89
C HIS A 138 15.79 9.32 -23.55
N ILE A 139 15.68 8.56 -22.46
CA ILE A 139 15.95 9.04 -21.11
C ILE A 139 17.34 8.56 -20.71
N ASP A 140 18.30 9.48 -20.69
CA ASP A 140 19.70 9.16 -20.42
C ASP A 140 19.95 8.77 -18.96
N ASN A 141 19.22 9.37 -18.02
CA ASN A 141 19.43 9.16 -16.59
C ASN A 141 18.39 8.19 -15.98
N VAL A 142 18.72 6.90 -16.06
CA VAL A 142 17.95 5.80 -15.46
C VAL A 142 18.39 5.43 -14.04
N PHE A 143 19.31 6.20 -13.44
CA PHE A 143 19.83 5.90 -12.11
C PHE A 143 19.12 6.74 -11.06
N PHE A 144 18.59 6.09 -10.03
CA PHE A 144 18.11 6.79 -8.83
C PHE A 144 19.29 7.39 -8.06
N LEU A 145 19.29 8.73 -7.96
CA LEU A 145 20.34 9.52 -7.30
C LEU A 145 21.75 9.25 -7.85
N GLY A 146 21.85 8.78 -9.10
CA GLY A 146 23.12 8.34 -9.70
C GLY A 146 23.74 7.07 -9.11
N LEU A 147 23.04 6.38 -8.19
CA LEU A 147 23.59 5.24 -7.45
C LEU A 147 23.00 3.89 -7.88
N VAL A 148 21.70 3.87 -8.24
CA VAL A 148 20.98 2.61 -8.46
C VAL A 148 20.21 2.65 -9.76
N ASP A 149 20.54 1.76 -10.69
CA ASP A 149 19.78 1.57 -11.93
C ASP A 149 18.35 1.08 -11.59
N ILE A 150 17.35 1.88 -11.97
CA ILE A 150 15.95 1.57 -11.68
C ILE A 150 15.29 0.56 -12.63
N THR A 151 15.95 0.25 -13.74
CA THR A 151 15.50 -0.73 -14.75
C THR A 151 16.00 -2.14 -14.46
N ALA A 152 17.05 -2.28 -13.65
CA ALA A 152 17.64 -3.55 -13.25
C ALA A 152 17.20 -3.99 -11.84
N LYS A 153 17.60 -5.20 -11.42
CA LYS A 153 17.41 -5.68 -10.04
C LYS A 153 18.31 -4.91 -9.07
N SER A 154 17.84 -4.67 -7.85
CA SER A 154 18.63 -3.98 -6.81
C SER A 154 18.41 -4.61 -5.45
N LEU A 155 19.47 -5.22 -4.91
CA LEU A 155 19.47 -5.77 -3.56
C LEU A 155 19.25 -4.67 -2.49
N PRO A 156 19.93 -3.51 -2.52
CA PRO A 156 19.68 -2.44 -1.56
C PRO A 156 18.22 -1.96 -1.54
N LEU A 157 17.61 -1.73 -2.70
CA LEU A 157 16.21 -1.28 -2.77
C LEU A 157 15.23 -2.37 -2.32
N ALA A 158 15.49 -3.65 -2.63
CA ALA A 158 14.67 -4.76 -2.16
C ALA A 158 14.72 -4.89 -0.63
N LEU A 159 15.90 -4.71 -0.02
CA LEU A 159 16.05 -4.67 1.44
C LEU A 159 15.29 -3.48 2.05
N MET A 160 15.39 -2.29 1.47
CA MET A 160 14.64 -1.12 1.95
C MET A 160 13.12 -1.32 1.84
N ALA A 161 12.64 -1.95 0.77
CA ALA A 161 11.23 -2.30 0.59
C ALA A 161 10.75 -3.25 1.70
N SER A 162 11.54 -4.29 2.00
CA SER A 162 11.25 -5.26 3.06
C SER A 162 11.26 -4.63 4.45
N VAL A 163 12.31 -3.85 4.77
CA VAL A 163 12.44 -3.18 6.07
C VAL A 163 11.30 -2.17 6.28
N SER A 164 10.99 -1.36 5.28
CA SER A 164 9.87 -0.42 5.35
C SER A 164 8.53 -1.14 5.48
N GLN A 165 8.33 -2.29 4.81
CA GLN A 165 7.14 -3.13 4.95
C GLN A 165 6.98 -3.64 6.38
N PHE A 166 8.07 -4.11 7.00
CA PHE A 166 8.06 -4.57 8.39
C PHE A 166 7.61 -3.44 9.35
N PHE A 167 8.17 -2.24 9.21
CA PHE A 167 7.79 -1.10 10.06
C PHE A 167 6.35 -0.64 9.81
N GLN A 168 5.90 -0.63 8.54
CA GLN A 168 4.52 -0.31 8.18
C GLN A 168 3.55 -1.29 8.83
N ILE A 169 3.80 -2.59 8.70
CA ILE A 169 2.93 -3.63 9.26
C ILE A 169 2.92 -3.55 10.79
N ARG A 170 4.09 -3.36 11.41
CA ARG A 170 4.22 -3.22 12.87
C ARG A 170 3.44 -2.02 13.40
N LEU A 171 3.36 -0.92 12.66
CA LEU A 171 2.63 0.28 13.06
C LEU A 171 1.11 0.09 12.97
N VAL A 172 0.65 -0.55 11.90
CA VAL A 172 -0.79 -0.72 11.63
C VAL A 172 -1.39 -1.81 12.51
N MET A 173 -0.65 -2.90 12.78
CA MET A 173 -1.15 -4.00 13.58
C MET A 173 -1.27 -3.63 15.07
N PRO A 174 -2.46 -3.80 15.68
CA PRO A 174 -2.62 -3.55 17.11
C PRO A 174 -1.84 -4.60 17.93
N LYS A 175 -1.20 -4.15 19.02
CA LYS A 175 -0.77 -5.05 20.09
C LYS A 175 -2.03 -5.69 20.68
N LYS A 176 -2.22 -6.99 20.45
CA LYS A 176 -3.28 -7.76 21.10
C LYS A 176 -2.78 -8.12 22.50
N GLU A 177 -3.63 -7.94 23.52
CA GLU A 177 -3.34 -8.42 24.87
C GLU A 177 -3.28 -9.95 24.83
N GLU A 178 -2.17 -10.50 25.31
CA GLU A 178 -1.98 -11.95 25.32
C GLU A 178 -2.68 -12.54 26.54
N LYS A 179 -3.58 -13.51 26.31
CA LYS A 179 -4.12 -14.33 27.40
C LYS A 179 -3.01 -15.23 27.97
N PRO A 180 -3.03 -15.54 29.28
CA PRO A 180 -2.16 -16.56 29.88
C PRO A 180 -2.20 -17.86 29.08
N VAL A 181 -1.07 -18.59 28.99
CA VAL A 181 -0.93 -19.82 28.18
C VAL A 181 -2.08 -20.79 28.44
N ASP A 182 -2.45 -20.97 29.71
CA ASP A 182 -3.46 -21.92 30.16
C ASP A 182 -4.90 -21.55 29.75
N GLN A 183 -5.12 -20.33 29.26
CA GLN A 183 -6.42 -19.81 28.85
C GLN A 183 -6.53 -19.59 27.34
N ARG A 184 -5.48 -19.92 26.57
CA ARG A 184 -5.50 -19.75 25.11
C ARG A 184 -6.30 -20.87 24.46
N THR A 185 -7.19 -20.49 23.55
CA THR A 185 -7.89 -21.44 22.69
C THR A 185 -7.12 -21.65 21.39
N PHE A 186 -7.29 -22.79 20.71
CA PHE A 186 -6.72 -23.03 19.37
C PHE A 186 -6.98 -21.88 18.37
N LYS A 187 -8.15 -21.24 18.45
CA LYS A 187 -8.50 -20.07 17.62
C LYS A 187 -7.65 -18.84 17.95
N ASP A 188 -7.29 -18.63 19.21
CA ASP A 188 -6.40 -17.54 19.64
C ASP A 188 -4.99 -17.78 19.09
N ASP A 189 -4.50 -19.02 19.12
CA ASP A 189 -3.21 -19.39 18.56
C ASP A 189 -3.19 -19.29 17.03
N LEU A 190 -4.26 -19.69 16.35
CA LEU A 190 -4.40 -19.50 14.90
C LEU A 190 -4.36 -18.01 14.53
N ALA A 191 -5.13 -17.17 15.23
CA ALA A 191 -5.14 -15.74 14.99
C ALA A 191 -3.76 -15.10 15.27
N LYS A 192 -3.09 -15.52 16.35
CA LYS A 192 -1.71 -15.10 16.67
C LYS A 192 -0.74 -15.50 15.55
N ASN A 193 -0.81 -16.72 15.07
CA ASN A 193 0.05 -17.22 14.00
C ASN A 193 -0.16 -16.45 12.69
N MET A 194 -1.41 -16.15 12.33
CA MET A 194 -1.70 -15.28 11.17
C MET A 194 -1.07 -13.89 11.33
N GLN A 195 -1.18 -13.28 12.52
CA GLN A 195 -0.53 -11.99 12.79
C GLN A 195 0.99 -12.08 12.70
N LEU A 196 1.61 -13.14 13.22
CA LEU A 196 3.04 -13.36 13.15
C LEU A 196 3.51 -13.59 11.70
N GLN A 197 2.76 -14.35 10.90
CA GLN A 197 3.03 -14.53 9.48
C GLN A 197 2.98 -13.19 8.74
N MET A 198 1.93 -12.39 8.95
CA MET A 198 1.87 -11.05 8.36
C MET A 198 3.03 -10.17 8.81
N LYS A 199 3.42 -10.24 10.08
CA LYS A 199 4.51 -9.42 10.64
C LYS A 199 5.88 -9.78 10.11
N TYR A 200 6.21 -11.06 10.01
CA TYR A 200 7.58 -11.52 9.78
C TYR A 200 7.76 -12.23 8.45
N VAL A 201 6.77 -13.00 7.99
CA VAL A 201 6.86 -13.72 6.71
C VAL A 201 6.57 -12.78 5.55
N MET A 202 5.58 -11.89 5.66
CA MET A 202 5.23 -10.98 4.56
C MET A 202 6.38 -10.05 4.15
N PRO A 203 7.14 -9.40 5.06
CA PRO A 203 8.30 -8.60 4.66
C PRO A 203 9.38 -9.42 3.95
N VAL A 204 9.60 -10.66 4.36
CA VAL A 204 10.54 -11.58 3.71
C VAL A 204 10.05 -11.95 2.31
N LEU A 205 8.77 -12.23 2.15
CA LEU A 205 8.16 -12.48 0.83
C LEU A 205 8.29 -11.24 -0.08
N ILE A 206 8.01 -10.04 0.44
CA ILE A 206 8.20 -8.78 -0.28
C ILE A 206 9.66 -8.57 -0.68
N PHE A 207 10.64 -8.95 0.15
CA PHE A 207 12.04 -8.91 -0.24
C PHE A 207 12.30 -9.74 -1.50
N PHE A 208 11.89 -11.01 -1.52
CA PHE A 208 12.11 -11.90 -2.67
C PHE A 208 11.36 -11.41 -3.92
N ILE A 209 10.13 -10.92 -3.78
CA ILE A 209 9.37 -10.34 -4.89
C ILE A 209 10.07 -9.08 -5.42
N ALA A 210 10.40 -8.13 -4.54
CA ALA A 210 11.04 -6.88 -4.93
C ALA A 210 12.42 -7.10 -5.57
N TYR A 211 13.18 -8.11 -5.11
CA TYR A 211 14.45 -8.49 -5.72
C TYR A 211 14.29 -9.25 -7.05
N GLY A 212 13.20 -10.02 -7.19
CA GLY A 212 12.87 -10.74 -8.42
C GLY A 212 12.44 -9.80 -9.56
N LEU A 213 11.87 -8.65 -9.22
CA LEU A 213 11.43 -7.60 -10.15
C LEU A 213 12.50 -6.52 -10.34
N ILE A 214 12.21 -5.56 -11.22
CA ILE A 214 13.03 -4.36 -11.42
C ILE A 214 13.00 -3.46 -10.19
N SER A 215 14.06 -2.69 -9.98
CA SER A 215 14.23 -1.93 -8.75
C SER A 215 13.35 -0.68 -8.67
N ALA A 216 12.81 -0.17 -9.79
CA ALA A 216 11.73 0.82 -9.78
C ALA A 216 10.52 0.37 -8.94
N VAL A 217 10.19 -0.94 -8.98
CA VAL A 217 9.11 -1.52 -8.18
C VAL A 217 9.46 -1.56 -6.69
N ALA A 218 10.72 -1.89 -6.36
CA ALA A 218 11.22 -1.87 -4.99
C ALA A 218 11.27 -0.43 -4.41
N LEU A 219 11.66 0.55 -5.23
CA LEU A 219 11.65 1.97 -4.89
C LEU A 219 10.21 2.44 -4.61
N TYR A 220 9.26 2.11 -5.49
CA TYR A 220 7.84 2.38 -5.28
C TYR A 220 7.32 1.81 -3.96
N TRP A 221 7.63 0.53 -3.65
CA TRP A 221 7.23 -0.07 -2.38
C TRP A 221 7.79 0.71 -1.18
N THR A 222 9.09 1.02 -1.23
CA THR A 222 9.77 1.76 -0.17
C THR A 222 9.12 3.13 0.05
N THR A 223 8.99 3.93 -0.99
CA THR A 223 8.37 5.27 -0.92
C THR A 223 6.91 5.19 -0.47
N SER A 224 6.14 4.25 -1.00
CA SER A 224 4.76 4.00 -0.60
C SER A 224 4.65 3.68 0.89
N ASN A 225 5.50 2.79 1.41
CA ASN A 225 5.49 2.38 2.81
C ASN A 225 5.88 3.53 3.74
N LEU A 226 6.94 4.27 3.41
CA LEU A 226 7.36 5.44 4.19
C LEU A 226 6.26 6.50 4.27
N PHE A 227 5.60 6.77 3.14
CA PHE A 227 4.48 7.71 3.11
C PHE A 227 3.29 7.21 3.93
N MET A 228 2.94 5.92 3.82
CA MET A 228 1.88 5.32 4.63
C MET A 228 2.18 5.36 6.12
N ILE A 229 3.44 5.13 6.52
CA ILE A 229 3.88 5.27 7.92
C ILE A 229 3.66 6.71 8.39
N ALA A 230 4.09 7.70 7.61
CA ALA A 230 3.90 9.11 7.95
C ALA A 230 2.41 9.48 8.05
N GLN A 231 1.59 9.05 7.09
CA GLN A 231 0.14 9.27 7.10
C GLN A 231 -0.52 8.63 8.33
N GLU A 232 -0.15 7.40 8.64
CA GLU A 232 -0.68 6.64 9.76
C GLU A 232 -0.39 7.33 11.10
N LEU A 233 0.86 7.77 11.30
CA LEU A 233 1.26 8.53 12.48
C LEU A 233 0.49 9.86 12.59
N TYR A 234 0.37 10.61 11.49
CA TYR A 234 -0.35 11.88 11.45
C TYR A 234 -1.85 11.71 11.74
N ILE A 235 -2.51 10.76 11.09
CA ILE A 235 -3.97 10.56 11.22
C ILE A 235 -4.30 10.00 12.60
N ARG A 236 -3.56 9.01 13.11
CA ARG A 236 -3.79 8.46 14.47
C ARG A 236 -3.62 9.54 15.53
N LYS A 237 -2.63 10.44 15.39
CA LYS A 237 -2.45 11.57 16.30
C LYS A 237 -3.62 12.56 16.23
N THR A 238 -4.14 12.81 15.04
CA THR A 238 -5.26 13.75 14.81
C THR A 238 -6.60 13.20 15.31
N VAL A 239 -6.84 11.90 15.16
CA VAL A 239 -8.07 11.24 15.64
C VAL A 239 -8.09 11.09 17.16
N LYS A 240 -6.93 10.85 17.80
CA LYS A 240 -6.83 10.69 19.27
C LYS A 240 -6.89 11.99 20.05
N LYS A 241 -6.59 13.14 19.45
CA LYS A 241 -6.80 14.43 20.14
C LYS A 241 -8.30 14.61 20.32
N PRO A 242 -8.81 14.79 21.56
CA PRO A 242 -10.19 15.25 21.71
C PRO A 242 -10.33 16.55 20.91
N LYS A 243 -11.46 16.69 20.20
CA LYS A 243 -11.87 18.00 19.70
C LYS A 243 -12.08 18.88 20.93
N ASN A 244 -11.03 19.55 21.39
CA ASN A 244 -11.15 20.63 22.34
C ASN A 244 -11.52 21.88 21.54
N GLY A 245 -12.71 22.44 21.83
CA GLY A 245 -13.21 23.70 21.27
C GLY A 245 -14.17 23.49 20.12
#